data_AF-A0A258CQ07-F1
#
_entry.id   AF-A0A258CQ07-F1
#
_cell.length_a   1.000
_cell.length_b   1.000
_cell.length_c   1.000
_cell.angle_alpha   90.00
_cell.angle_beta   90.00
_cell.angle_gamma   90.00
#
_symmetry.space_group_name_H-M   'P 1'
#
loop_
_entity.id
_entity.type
_entity.pdbx_description
1 polymer ?
#
loop_
_entity_poly.entity_id
_entity_poly.type
_entity_poly.pdbx_seq_one_letter_code
_entity_poly.pdbx_strand_id
1 'polypeptide(L)'
;MDPSRPEATHVAVTDGRIQSVGAASDFAGMPVDRRFADAVILPGFVEGHAHVMEGTLWKYTYVGAGERRNPAGQKVAGLASIDAVIARLAQAHRADPGEGVLVGWGFDPLHIDGARLTRGDLDRISPERPIVVFHASLHIIVANSRVLELTGFTRETAIAGVVKQEDGAPSGELQGIAPRLRLLRALGWTSWTGDLEPADVTRFAAAAQVQGITTIADLHNDLPASTVDIYRAACTPDLPVRIVPALASASCPPEEGVARIAALRAENTERLKFGLVKIIVDGSIQGFTARLGAPGYHNGAPNGLWYVAPEDLKRIVGIYHAAG
;
A
#
# COMPACT_ATOMS: atom_id res chain seq x y z
N MET A 1 -2.81 -4.06 -27.43
CA MET A 1 -3.91 -3.92 -28.40
C MET A 1 -3.51 -4.67 -29.66
N ASP A 2 -4.47 -5.21 -30.40
CA ASP A 2 -4.21 -5.90 -31.66
C ASP A 2 -3.61 -4.89 -32.67
N PRO A 3 -2.34 -5.03 -33.07
CA PRO A 3 -1.72 -4.08 -33.98
C PRO A 3 -2.38 -4.04 -35.36
N SER A 4 -3.05 -5.14 -35.74
CA SER A 4 -3.74 -5.26 -37.03
C SER A 4 -5.12 -4.59 -37.03
N ARG A 5 -5.68 -4.31 -35.85
CA ARG A 5 -6.98 -3.64 -35.70
C ARG A 5 -6.98 -2.78 -34.43
N PRO A 6 -6.32 -1.60 -34.47
CA PRO A 6 -6.13 -0.74 -33.30
C PRO A 6 -7.43 -0.09 -32.82
N GLU A 7 -8.44 0.01 -33.67
CA GLU A 7 -9.74 0.61 -33.37
C GLU A 7 -10.89 -0.29 -33.81
N ALA A 8 -12.00 -0.24 -33.06
CA ALA A 8 -13.25 -0.91 -33.37
C ALA A 8 -14.42 -0.15 -32.75
N THR A 9 -15.62 -0.36 -33.26
CA THR A 9 -16.83 0.36 -32.79
C THR A 9 -17.74 -0.53 -31.95
N HIS A 10 -17.60 -1.86 -32.03
CA HIS A 10 -18.47 -2.82 -31.37
C HIS A 10 -17.65 -3.96 -30.75
N VAL A 11 -18.14 -4.49 -29.64
CA VAL A 11 -17.59 -5.65 -28.93
C VAL A 11 -18.73 -6.56 -28.50
N ALA A 12 -18.62 -7.85 -28.81
CA ALA A 12 -19.53 -8.88 -28.29
C ALA A 12 -18.93 -9.53 -27.05
N VAL A 13 -19.73 -9.58 -25.99
CA VAL A 13 -19.35 -10.19 -24.71
C VAL A 13 -20.39 -11.24 -24.34
N THR A 14 -19.93 -12.46 -24.07
CA THR A 14 -20.74 -13.57 -23.58
C THR A 14 -20.06 -14.15 -22.35
N ASP A 15 -20.81 -14.31 -21.25
CA ASP A 15 -20.32 -14.86 -19.98
C ASP A 15 -19.02 -14.21 -19.47
N GLY A 16 -18.94 -12.88 -19.58
CA GLY A 16 -17.79 -12.10 -19.11
C GLY A 16 -16.53 -12.22 -19.98
N ARG A 17 -16.62 -12.87 -21.15
CA ARG A 17 -15.53 -13.02 -22.12
C ARG A 17 -15.82 -12.29 -23.41
N ILE A 18 -14.82 -11.59 -23.94
CA ILE A 18 -14.88 -10.98 -25.26
C ILE A 18 -14.86 -12.10 -26.30
N GLN A 19 -15.91 -12.19 -27.10
CA GLN A 19 -16.05 -13.19 -28.17
C GLN A 19 -15.48 -12.65 -29.48
N SER A 20 -15.80 -11.39 -29.79
CA SER A 20 -15.30 -10.70 -30.98
C SER A 20 -15.37 -9.19 -30.79
N VAL A 21 -14.57 -8.51 -31.59
CA VAL A 21 -14.45 -7.05 -31.65
C VAL A 21 -14.53 -6.69 -33.14
N GLY A 22 -15.15 -5.57 -33.51
CA GLY A 22 -15.32 -5.25 -34.93
C GLY A 22 -16.17 -4.02 -35.23
N ALA A 23 -16.67 -3.96 -36.46
CA ALA A 23 -17.61 -2.95 -36.93
C ALA A 23 -19.06 -3.40 -36.69
N ALA A 24 -20.02 -2.48 -36.76
CA ALA A 24 -21.45 -2.78 -36.58
C ALA A 24 -21.95 -3.90 -37.51
N SER A 25 -21.43 -3.95 -38.74
CA SER A 25 -21.77 -4.95 -39.75
C SER A 25 -21.43 -6.38 -39.33
N ASP A 26 -20.42 -6.57 -38.49
CA ASP A 26 -19.98 -7.88 -38.02
C ASP A 26 -20.97 -8.51 -37.03
N PHE A 27 -21.93 -7.71 -36.53
CA PHE A 27 -22.89 -8.08 -35.49
C PHE A 27 -24.36 -7.91 -35.93
N ALA A 28 -24.61 -7.94 -37.25
CA ALA A 28 -25.95 -7.74 -37.79
C ALA A 28 -26.99 -8.71 -37.18
N GLY A 29 -28.08 -8.15 -36.65
CA GLY A 29 -29.17 -8.92 -36.02
C GLY A 29 -28.97 -9.27 -34.54
N MET A 30 -27.84 -8.88 -33.93
CA MET A 30 -27.62 -9.04 -32.49
C MET A 30 -28.20 -7.86 -31.69
N PRO A 31 -28.68 -8.06 -30.45
CA PRO A 31 -29.09 -6.96 -29.58
C PRO A 31 -27.88 -6.09 -29.21
N VAL A 32 -28.08 -4.76 -29.17
CA VAL A 32 -27.01 -3.79 -28.87
C VAL A 32 -27.33 -3.07 -27.56
N ASP A 33 -26.48 -3.23 -26.55
CA ASP A 33 -26.48 -2.36 -25.37
C ASP A 33 -25.78 -1.03 -25.72
N ARG A 34 -26.54 0.07 -25.66
CA ARG A 34 -26.06 1.41 -26.03
C ARG A 34 -25.49 2.21 -24.87
N ARG A 35 -25.34 1.62 -23.67
CA ARG A 35 -24.85 2.31 -22.46
C ARG A 35 -23.52 3.05 -22.65
N PHE A 36 -22.68 2.57 -23.56
CA PHE A 36 -21.36 3.12 -23.85
C PHE A 36 -21.23 3.70 -25.26
N ALA A 37 -22.35 4.01 -25.94
CA ALA A 37 -22.34 4.48 -27.33
C ALA A 37 -21.53 5.77 -27.53
N ASP A 38 -21.47 6.63 -26.51
CA ASP A 38 -20.75 7.91 -26.53
C ASP A 38 -19.44 7.85 -25.71
N ALA A 39 -18.95 6.65 -25.39
CA ALA A 39 -17.76 6.42 -24.60
C ALA A 39 -16.68 5.66 -25.39
N VAL A 40 -15.41 5.87 -25.03
CA VAL A 40 -14.31 5.03 -25.49
C VAL A 40 -14.13 3.89 -24.50
N ILE A 41 -14.24 2.65 -24.98
CA ILE A 41 -13.98 1.46 -24.18
C ILE A 41 -12.52 1.07 -24.34
N LEU A 42 -11.80 0.97 -23.22
CA LEU A 42 -10.42 0.51 -23.16
C LEU A 42 -10.35 -0.82 -22.39
N PRO A 43 -9.32 -1.65 -22.63
CA PRO A 43 -8.98 -2.71 -21.71
C PRO A 43 -8.78 -2.13 -20.30
N GLY A 44 -9.34 -2.80 -19.28
CA GLY A 44 -9.11 -2.40 -17.90
C GLY A 44 -7.62 -2.42 -17.56
N PHE A 45 -7.17 -1.44 -16.77
CA PHE A 45 -5.76 -1.33 -16.42
C PHE A 45 -5.33 -2.49 -15.51
N VAL A 46 -4.04 -2.83 -15.59
CA VAL A 46 -3.39 -3.84 -14.75
C VAL A 46 -2.33 -3.14 -13.93
N GLU A 47 -2.54 -3.10 -12.61
CA GLU A 47 -1.56 -2.59 -11.66
C GLU A 47 -0.66 -3.76 -11.21
N GLY A 48 0.59 -3.73 -11.65
CA GLY A 48 1.56 -4.79 -11.39
C GLY A 48 2.29 -4.66 -10.05
N HIS A 49 2.15 -3.53 -9.35
CA HIS A 49 2.87 -3.26 -8.12
C HIS A 49 2.06 -2.37 -7.17
N ALA A 50 1.30 -3.00 -6.27
CA ALA A 50 0.63 -2.32 -5.18
C ALA A 50 0.74 -3.13 -3.88
N HIS A 51 0.13 -2.62 -2.81
CA HIS A 51 0.12 -3.23 -1.50
C HIS A 51 -1.28 -3.12 -0.89
N VAL A 52 -1.83 -4.26 -0.45
CA VAL A 52 -3.18 -4.36 0.15
C VAL A 52 -3.34 -3.48 1.39
N MET A 53 -2.22 -3.15 2.04
CA MET A 53 -2.12 -2.20 3.15
C MET A 53 -2.79 -0.85 2.86
N GLU A 54 -2.88 -0.42 1.60
CA GLU A 54 -3.66 0.77 1.24
C GLU A 54 -5.12 0.65 1.70
N GLY A 55 -5.72 -0.54 1.60
CA GLY A 55 -7.06 -0.82 2.08
C GLY A 55 -7.22 -0.59 3.59
N THR A 56 -6.19 -0.92 4.38
CA THR A 56 -6.14 -0.65 5.82
C THR A 56 -5.94 0.84 6.10
N LEU A 57 -5.09 1.52 5.34
CA LEU A 57 -4.87 2.96 5.48
C LEU A 57 -6.15 3.78 5.22
N TRP A 58 -7.01 3.34 4.30
CA TRP A 58 -8.30 3.99 4.04
C TRP A 58 -9.31 3.88 5.20
N LYS A 59 -9.03 3.12 6.28
CA LYS A 59 -9.75 3.21 7.56
C LYS A 59 -9.46 4.54 8.28
N TYR A 60 -8.32 5.15 7.98
CA TYR A 60 -7.78 6.29 8.71
C TYR A 60 -7.87 7.59 7.91
N THR A 61 -7.60 8.70 8.59
CA THR A 61 -7.71 10.03 7.99
C THR A 61 -6.56 10.26 7.02
N TYR A 62 -6.84 10.34 5.72
CA TYR A 62 -5.84 10.81 4.77
C TYR A 62 -5.46 12.25 5.11
N VAL A 63 -4.17 12.59 5.10
CA VAL A 63 -3.61 13.94 5.36
C VAL A 63 -2.50 14.30 4.37
N GLY A 64 -2.43 13.63 3.22
CA GLY A 64 -1.40 13.90 2.23
C GLY A 64 -1.63 15.17 1.42
N ALA A 65 -0.56 15.61 0.75
CA ALA A 65 -0.54 16.86 -0.02
C ALA A 65 -1.21 16.76 -1.40
N GLY A 66 -1.27 15.56 -1.98
CA GLY A 66 -1.91 15.32 -3.27
C GLY A 66 -3.41 15.03 -3.13
N GLU A 67 -4.22 15.43 -4.12
CA GLU A 67 -5.59 14.95 -4.22
C GLU A 67 -5.60 13.43 -4.48
N ARG A 68 -6.52 12.71 -3.83
CA ARG A 68 -6.77 11.28 -4.08
C ARG A 68 -8.25 10.99 -4.20
N ARG A 69 -8.61 9.88 -4.85
CA ARG A 69 -9.96 9.30 -4.74
C ARG A 69 -9.94 8.23 -3.66
N ASN A 70 -10.88 8.30 -2.74
CA ASN A 70 -11.08 7.24 -1.75
C ASN A 70 -11.76 6.01 -2.38
N PRO A 71 -11.87 4.88 -1.66
CA PRO A 71 -12.55 3.68 -2.16
C PRO A 71 -14.01 3.89 -2.57
N ALA A 72 -14.68 4.94 -2.05
CA ALA A 72 -16.04 5.32 -2.45
C ALA A 72 -16.08 6.21 -3.72
N GLY A 73 -14.93 6.46 -4.36
CA GLY A 73 -14.80 7.29 -5.56
C GLY A 73 -14.83 8.80 -5.31
N GLN A 74 -14.93 9.21 -4.04
CA GLN A 74 -14.98 10.61 -3.64
C GLN A 74 -13.58 11.21 -3.66
N LYS A 75 -13.49 12.45 -4.16
CA LYS A 75 -12.25 13.22 -4.12
C LYS A 75 -11.95 13.65 -2.69
N VAL A 76 -10.76 13.35 -2.22
CA VAL A 76 -10.19 13.84 -0.97
C VAL A 76 -9.11 14.85 -1.34
N ALA A 77 -9.35 16.11 -1.00
CA ALA A 77 -8.43 17.20 -1.29
C ALA A 77 -7.06 16.96 -0.64
N GLY A 78 -6.01 17.43 -1.30
CA GLY A 78 -4.67 17.52 -0.72
C GLY A 78 -4.57 18.60 0.36
N LEU A 79 -3.50 18.55 1.16
CA LEU A 79 -3.17 19.54 2.19
C LEU A 79 -1.84 20.21 1.91
N ALA A 80 -1.85 21.54 1.83
CA ALA A 80 -0.66 22.33 1.50
C ALA A 80 0.07 22.89 2.75
N SER A 81 -0.36 22.58 3.97
CA SER A 81 0.28 23.08 5.19
C SER A 81 0.03 22.21 6.42
N ILE A 82 0.88 22.37 7.44
CA ILE A 82 0.72 21.73 8.77
C ILE A 82 -0.60 22.12 9.41
N ASP A 83 -0.99 23.40 9.37
CA ASP A 83 -2.27 23.83 9.95
C ASP A 83 -3.48 23.17 9.25
N ALA A 84 -3.39 22.90 7.95
CA ALA A 84 -4.45 22.19 7.23
C ALA A 84 -4.49 20.69 7.62
N VAL A 85 -3.33 20.07 7.92
CA VAL A 85 -3.23 18.72 8.51
C VAL A 85 -3.87 18.68 9.89
N ILE A 86 -3.53 19.62 10.76
CA ILE A 86 -4.09 19.74 12.10
C ILE A 86 -5.60 19.94 12.02
N ALA A 87 -6.09 20.83 11.15
CA ALA A 87 -7.52 21.10 10.98
C ALA A 87 -8.31 19.85 10.56
N ARG A 88 -7.77 19.08 9.60
CA ARG A 88 -8.34 17.80 9.14
C ARG A 88 -8.42 16.77 10.27
N LEU A 89 -7.32 16.57 11.00
CA LEU A 89 -7.27 15.62 12.11
C LEU A 89 -8.16 16.07 13.28
N ALA A 90 -8.24 17.37 13.57
CA ALA A 90 -9.15 17.89 14.57
C ALA A 90 -10.62 17.69 14.18
N GLN A 91 -10.96 17.77 12.89
CA GLN A 91 -12.30 17.41 12.42
C GLN A 91 -12.59 15.92 12.64
N ALA A 92 -11.64 15.04 12.29
CA ALA A 92 -11.78 13.60 12.52
C ALA A 92 -11.91 13.27 14.02
N HIS A 93 -11.12 13.92 14.87
CA HIS A 93 -11.19 13.81 16.32
C HIS A 93 -12.58 14.16 16.88
N ARG A 94 -13.20 15.24 16.38
CA ARG A 94 -14.55 15.64 16.79
C ARG A 94 -15.65 14.72 16.27
N ALA A 95 -15.47 14.14 15.07
CA ALA A 95 -16.44 13.25 14.45
C ALA A 95 -16.49 11.86 15.12
N ASP A 96 -15.37 11.42 15.66
CA ASP A 96 -15.26 10.20 16.46
C ASP A 96 -14.53 10.54 17.77
N PRO A 97 -15.22 10.93 18.85
CA PRO A 97 -14.58 11.29 20.11
C PRO A 97 -14.14 10.07 20.94
N GLY A 98 -14.12 8.86 20.38
CA GLY A 98 -13.73 7.65 21.08
C GLY A 98 -12.29 7.67 21.62
N GLU A 99 -11.99 6.73 22.52
CA GLU A 99 -10.69 6.60 23.20
C GLU A 99 -9.61 5.91 22.34
N GLY A 100 -9.98 5.38 21.17
CA GLY A 100 -9.05 4.74 20.25
C GLY A 100 -8.01 5.71 19.68
N VAL A 101 -6.89 5.18 19.18
CA VAL A 101 -5.83 5.98 18.56
C VAL A 101 -6.39 6.73 17.35
N LEU A 102 -6.21 8.05 17.30
CA LEU A 102 -6.51 8.82 16.10
C LEU A 102 -5.34 8.68 15.12
N VAL A 103 -5.64 8.20 13.92
CA VAL A 103 -4.62 7.91 12.91
C VAL A 103 -4.80 8.81 11.68
N GLY A 104 -3.72 9.49 11.32
CA GLY A 104 -3.53 10.14 10.03
C GLY A 104 -2.55 9.36 9.15
N TRP A 105 -2.64 9.50 7.82
CA TRP A 105 -1.64 8.92 6.92
C TRP A 105 -1.43 9.73 5.63
N GLY A 106 -0.29 9.49 4.98
CA GLY A 106 0.05 10.10 3.69
C GLY A 106 0.77 11.44 3.82
N PHE A 107 1.18 11.83 5.02
CA PHE A 107 1.93 13.07 5.25
C PHE A 107 3.29 13.03 4.55
N ASP A 108 3.65 14.07 3.81
CA ASP A 108 4.96 14.15 3.16
C ASP A 108 5.52 15.57 3.28
N PRO A 109 6.58 15.79 4.08
CA PRO A 109 7.16 17.12 4.25
C PRO A 109 7.69 17.71 2.95
N LEU A 110 8.04 16.89 1.95
CA LEU A 110 8.57 17.38 0.66
C LEU A 110 7.55 18.19 -0.14
N HIS A 111 6.26 18.01 0.13
CA HIS A 111 5.17 18.68 -0.59
C HIS A 111 4.58 19.87 0.18
N ILE A 112 5.17 20.22 1.34
CA ILE A 112 4.75 21.34 2.19
C ILE A 112 5.96 22.16 2.65
N ASP A 113 6.87 22.45 1.72
CA ASP A 113 8.07 23.27 1.91
C ASP A 113 9.01 22.78 3.01
N GLY A 114 9.06 21.46 3.24
CA GLY A 114 9.93 20.84 4.25
C GLY A 114 9.45 21.03 5.69
N ALA A 115 8.24 21.55 5.90
CA ALA A 115 7.67 21.71 7.24
C ALA A 115 7.56 20.35 7.94
N ARG A 116 8.05 20.28 9.18
CA ARG A 116 8.01 19.08 10.01
C ARG A 116 6.79 19.12 10.91
N LEU A 117 6.01 18.04 10.89
CA LEU A 117 4.97 17.80 11.87
C LEU A 117 5.61 17.31 13.18
N THR A 118 5.22 17.86 14.31
CA THR A 118 5.79 17.54 15.62
C THR A 118 4.75 17.03 16.61
N ARG A 119 5.19 16.50 17.74
CA ARG A 119 4.31 16.14 18.87
C ARG A 119 3.45 17.33 19.29
N GLY A 120 4.01 18.54 19.31
CA GLY A 120 3.32 19.76 19.75
C GLY A 120 2.20 20.17 18.81
N ASP A 121 2.37 19.94 17.50
CA ASP A 121 1.32 20.15 16.52
C ASP A 121 0.13 19.23 16.75
N LEU A 122 0.40 17.97 17.09
CA LEU A 122 -0.64 16.98 17.37
C LEU A 122 -1.27 17.20 18.76
N ASP A 123 -0.51 17.66 19.75
CA ASP A 123 -1.02 17.98 21.08
C ASP A 123 -2.05 19.13 21.04
N ARG A 124 -1.98 20.03 20.05
CA ARG A 124 -3.02 21.07 19.79
C ARG A 124 -4.40 20.46 19.48
N ILE A 125 -4.45 19.22 19.02
CA ILE A 125 -5.71 18.52 18.72
C ILE A 125 -6.26 17.89 20.00
N SER A 126 -5.42 17.10 20.69
CA SER A 126 -5.73 16.52 21.99
C SER A 126 -4.44 16.09 22.69
N PRO A 127 -4.21 16.53 23.95
CA PRO A 127 -3.09 16.03 24.75
C PRO A 127 -3.37 14.66 25.38
N GLU A 128 -4.65 14.24 25.45
CA GLU A 128 -5.06 13.02 26.17
C GLU A 128 -5.26 11.81 25.26
N ARG A 129 -5.75 12.05 24.03
CA ARG A 129 -5.96 10.98 23.05
C ARG A 129 -4.64 10.63 22.38
N PRO A 130 -4.28 9.34 22.22
CA PRO A 130 -3.14 8.96 21.39
C PRO A 130 -3.37 9.37 19.93
N ILE A 131 -2.43 10.12 19.34
CA ILE A 131 -2.50 10.54 17.93
C ILE A 131 -1.21 10.13 17.24
N VAL A 132 -1.35 9.47 16.08
CA VAL A 132 -0.23 9.15 15.21
C VAL A 132 -0.51 9.53 13.76
N VAL A 133 0.52 9.96 13.04
CA VAL A 133 0.44 10.30 11.62
C VAL A 133 1.53 9.58 10.85
N PHE A 134 1.14 8.67 9.96
CA PHE A 134 2.07 7.98 9.07
C PHE A 134 2.52 8.91 7.93
N HIS A 135 3.82 8.94 7.67
CA HIS A 135 4.33 9.54 6.46
C HIS A 135 3.87 8.74 5.22
N ALA A 136 3.87 9.38 4.05
CA ALA A 136 3.56 8.75 2.76
C ALA A 136 4.49 7.57 2.45
N SER A 137 5.73 7.59 2.96
CA SER A 137 6.68 6.47 2.83
C SER A 137 6.35 5.29 3.74
N LEU A 138 5.48 5.47 4.74
CA LEU A 138 5.16 4.50 5.79
C LEU A 138 6.37 4.02 6.62
N HIS A 139 7.55 4.61 6.42
CA HIS A 139 8.75 4.33 7.20
C HIS A 139 8.89 5.22 8.44
N ILE A 140 8.18 6.35 8.44
CA ILE A 140 8.23 7.36 9.48
C ILE A 140 6.81 7.58 10.01
N ILE A 141 6.71 7.78 11.31
CA ILE A 141 5.47 8.17 11.96
C ILE A 141 5.74 9.37 12.88
N VAL A 142 4.77 10.27 12.99
CA VAL A 142 4.79 11.36 13.98
C VAL A 142 3.74 11.06 15.04
N ALA A 143 4.15 11.11 16.29
CA ALA A 143 3.35 10.78 17.46
C ALA A 143 3.21 11.98 18.38
N ASN A 144 2.03 12.15 19.00
CA ASN A 144 1.81 13.19 20.02
C ASN A 144 2.44 12.83 21.37
N SER A 145 2.41 13.75 22.33
CA SER A 145 3.03 13.54 23.64
C SER A 145 2.43 12.33 24.38
N ARG A 146 1.13 12.09 24.26
CA ARG A 146 0.48 10.91 24.86
C ARG A 146 1.09 9.60 24.40
N VAL A 147 1.35 9.47 23.10
CA VAL A 147 1.98 8.25 22.55
C VAL A 147 3.44 8.13 23.02
N LEU A 148 4.16 9.23 23.15
CA LEU A 148 5.53 9.23 23.68
C LEU A 148 5.58 8.78 25.15
N GLU A 149 4.58 9.15 25.96
CA GLU A 149 4.42 8.65 27.33
C GLU A 149 4.19 7.13 27.37
N LEU A 150 3.23 6.65 26.57
CA LEU A 150 2.90 5.21 26.51
C LEU A 150 4.09 4.35 26.05
N THR A 151 4.93 4.91 25.17
CA THR A 151 6.14 4.25 24.69
C THR A 151 7.33 4.39 25.63
N GLY A 152 7.28 5.30 26.61
CA GLY A 152 8.40 5.63 27.48
C GLY A 152 9.59 6.21 26.71
N PHE A 153 9.33 6.99 25.66
CA PHE A 153 10.37 7.75 24.97
C PHE A 153 10.63 9.07 25.70
N THR A 154 11.89 9.30 26.04
CA THR A 154 12.35 10.44 26.85
C THR A 154 13.62 11.07 26.26
N ARG A 155 14.14 12.14 26.88
CA ARG A 155 15.40 12.79 26.49
C ARG A 155 16.59 11.82 26.51
N GLU A 156 16.55 10.84 27.42
CA GLU A 156 17.58 9.83 27.66
C GLU A 156 17.47 8.65 26.69
N THR A 157 16.42 8.59 25.86
CA THR A 157 16.27 7.50 24.88
C THR A 157 17.43 7.53 23.88
N ALA A 158 18.19 6.45 23.87
CA ALA A 158 19.34 6.22 22.97
C ALA A 158 18.97 5.37 21.74
N ILE A 159 17.69 5.06 21.54
CA ILE A 159 17.22 4.32 20.38
C ILE A 159 17.38 5.19 19.13
N ALA A 160 18.21 4.74 18.19
CA ALA A 160 18.36 5.38 16.89
C ALA A 160 17.00 5.49 16.17
N GLY A 161 16.72 6.66 15.60
CA GLY A 161 15.45 6.97 14.94
C GLY A 161 14.38 7.60 15.84
N VAL A 162 14.61 7.74 17.15
CA VAL A 162 13.81 8.67 17.98
C VAL A 162 14.38 10.08 17.78
N VAL A 163 13.74 10.86 16.90
CA VAL A 163 14.22 12.19 16.53
C VAL A 163 14.01 13.16 17.70
N LYS A 164 15.05 13.90 18.08
CA LYS A 164 15.02 14.85 19.20
C LYS A 164 14.90 16.29 18.69
N GLN A 165 14.25 17.15 19.48
CA GLN A 165 14.28 18.60 19.30
C GLN A 165 15.62 19.17 19.83
N GLU A 166 15.85 20.47 19.65
CA GLU A 166 17.06 21.16 20.13
C GLU A 166 17.26 21.03 21.64
N ASP A 167 16.18 20.99 22.41
CA ASP A 167 16.24 20.79 23.86
C ASP A 167 16.55 19.33 24.26
N GLY A 168 16.54 18.40 23.30
CA GLY A 168 16.77 16.97 23.51
C GLY A 168 15.50 16.16 23.75
N ALA A 169 14.32 16.76 23.85
CA ALA A 169 13.07 16.03 24.00
C ALA A 169 12.64 15.35 22.69
N PRO A 170 12.01 14.15 22.71
CA PRO A 170 11.61 13.44 21.50
C PRO A 170 10.59 14.21 20.67
N SER A 171 10.93 14.66 19.47
CA SER A 171 10.10 15.52 18.61
C SER A 171 8.71 14.97 18.28
N GLY A 172 8.48 13.67 18.46
CA GLY A 172 7.31 12.95 17.98
C GLY A 172 7.62 12.11 16.74
N GLU A 173 8.63 12.49 15.95
CA GLU A 173 9.04 11.75 14.76
C GLU A 173 9.86 10.50 15.13
N LEU A 174 9.36 9.33 14.71
CA LEU A 174 9.94 8.01 14.96
C LEU A 174 10.29 7.34 13.62
N GLN A 175 11.53 6.90 13.50
CA GLN A 175 12.10 6.34 12.28
C GLN A 175 12.70 4.95 12.53
N GLY A 176 12.60 4.06 11.55
CA GLY A 176 13.22 2.74 11.60
C GLY A 176 12.49 1.74 12.50
N ILE A 177 13.07 0.53 12.59
CA ILE A 177 12.39 -0.65 13.15
C ILE A 177 12.28 -0.58 14.68
N ALA A 178 13.32 -0.14 15.39
CA ALA A 178 13.34 -0.19 16.85
C ALA A 178 12.28 0.72 17.50
N PRO A 179 12.13 2.01 17.12
CA PRO A 179 11.05 2.85 17.62
C PRO A 179 9.66 2.31 17.25
N ARG A 180 9.51 1.80 16.01
CA ARG A 180 8.29 1.16 15.50
C ARG A 180 7.83 0.01 16.38
N LEU A 181 8.72 -0.94 16.70
CA LEU A 181 8.36 -2.11 17.51
C LEU A 181 7.96 -1.74 18.94
N ARG A 182 8.50 -0.63 19.48
CA ARG A 182 8.11 -0.12 20.79
C ARG A 182 6.74 0.57 20.73
N LEU A 183 6.50 1.35 19.68
CA LEU A 183 5.20 1.97 19.41
C LEU A 183 4.09 0.93 19.31
N LEU A 184 4.30 -0.11 18.49
CA LEU A 184 3.34 -1.21 18.31
C LEU A 184 2.95 -1.84 19.64
N ARG A 185 3.95 -2.19 20.47
CA ARG A 185 3.72 -2.73 21.80
C ARG A 185 2.95 -1.79 22.71
N ALA A 186 3.28 -0.50 22.70
CA ALA A 186 2.62 0.50 23.54
C ALA A 186 1.16 0.75 23.14
N LEU A 187 0.84 0.65 21.85
CA LEU A 187 -0.52 0.84 21.32
C LEU A 187 -1.33 -0.46 21.23
N GLY A 188 -0.75 -1.61 21.65
CA GLY A 188 -1.39 -2.92 21.49
C GLY A 188 -1.60 -3.34 20.04
N TRP A 189 -0.83 -2.77 19.11
CA TRP A 189 -0.91 -3.08 17.69
C TRP A 189 0.01 -4.25 17.35
N THR A 190 -0.53 -5.18 16.58
CA THR A 190 0.15 -6.38 16.05
C THR A 190 0.77 -6.14 14.67
N SER A 191 0.33 -5.09 13.97
CA SER A 191 0.79 -4.70 12.64
C SER A 191 1.00 -3.20 12.53
N TRP A 192 1.96 -2.76 11.71
CA TRP A 192 2.34 -1.36 11.53
C TRP A 192 1.18 -0.47 11.09
N THR A 193 0.31 -0.98 10.24
CA THR A 193 -0.85 -0.25 9.71
C THR A 193 -2.16 -0.84 10.17
N GLY A 194 -2.15 -1.70 11.19
CA GLY A 194 -3.31 -2.47 11.64
C GLY A 194 -3.39 -3.86 11.01
N ASP A 195 -4.19 -4.73 11.63
CA ASP A 195 -4.43 -6.09 11.13
C ASP A 195 -5.27 -6.04 9.85
N LEU A 196 -4.93 -6.91 8.91
CA LEU A 196 -5.66 -7.05 7.67
C LEU A 196 -6.98 -7.78 7.91
N GLU A 197 -8.06 -7.23 7.40
CA GLU A 197 -9.40 -7.83 7.43
C GLU A 197 -9.97 -7.96 6.01
N PRO A 198 -10.99 -8.81 5.77
CA PRO A 198 -11.61 -8.92 4.44
C PRO A 198 -12.14 -7.58 3.89
N ALA A 199 -12.60 -6.69 4.79
CA ALA A 199 -13.03 -5.35 4.42
C ALA A 199 -11.89 -4.47 3.89
N ASP A 200 -10.63 -4.70 4.31
CA ASP A 200 -9.45 -3.97 3.80
C ASP A 200 -9.14 -4.39 2.37
N VAL A 201 -9.19 -5.70 2.08
CA VAL A 201 -9.05 -6.21 0.71
C VAL A 201 -10.14 -5.64 -0.20
N THR A 202 -11.38 -5.52 0.31
CA THR A 202 -12.49 -4.90 -0.42
C THR A 202 -12.25 -3.41 -0.67
N ARG A 203 -11.74 -2.65 0.33
CA ARG A 203 -11.35 -1.25 0.15
C ARG A 203 -10.22 -1.08 -0.87
N PHE A 204 -9.22 -1.96 -0.83
CA PHE A 204 -8.13 -1.98 -1.80
C PHE A 204 -8.64 -2.23 -3.22
N ALA A 205 -9.52 -3.22 -3.39
CA ALA A 205 -10.19 -3.49 -4.66
C ALA A 205 -10.99 -2.29 -5.18
N ALA A 206 -11.76 -1.62 -4.32
CA ALA A 206 -12.54 -0.45 -4.69
C ALA A 206 -11.64 0.76 -5.03
N ALA A 207 -10.54 0.97 -4.30
CA ALA A 207 -9.54 1.99 -4.61
C ALA A 207 -8.92 1.77 -6.01
N ALA A 208 -8.66 0.52 -6.39
CA ALA A 208 -8.20 0.17 -7.72
C ALA A 208 -9.29 0.42 -8.78
N GLN A 209 -10.53 -0.02 -8.52
CA GLN A 209 -11.66 0.13 -9.45
C GLN A 209 -11.92 1.58 -9.83
N VAL A 210 -11.88 2.52 -8.88
CA VAL A 210 -12.14 3.95 -9.15
C VAL A 210 -11.07 4.60 -10.05
N GLN A 211 -9.94 3.92 -10.27
CA GLN A 211 -8.88 4.30 -11.22
C GLN A 211 -8.96 3.53 -12.55
N GLY A 212 -9.99 2.71 -12.76
CA GLY A 212 -10.12 1.86 -13.96
C GLY A 212 -9.24 0.61 -13.95
N ILE A 213 -8.66 0.26 -12.80
CA ILE A 213 -7.86 -0.96 -12.64
C ILE A 213 -8.81 -2.14 -12.45
N THR A 214 -8.55 -3.23 -13.17
CA THR A 214 -9.36 -4.46 -13.14
C THR A 214 -8.57 -5.69 -12.66
N THR A 215 -7.24 -5.56 -12.57
CA THR A 215 -6.33 -6.56 -12.00
C THR A 215 -5.25 -5.82 -11.22
N ILE A 216 -5.00 -6.20 -9.97
CA ILE A 216 -4.03 -5.53 -9.10
C ILE A 216 -3.22 -6.56 -8.31
N ALA A 217 -1.90 -6.38 -8.29
CA ALA A 217 -1.00 -7.22 -7.51
C ALA A 217 -0.82 -6.66 -6.09
N ASP A 218 -0.88 -7.53 -5.08
CA ASP A 218 -0.42 -7.24 -3.72
C ASP A 218 0.98 -7.84 -3.56
N LEU A 219 2.01 -6.99 -3.54
CA LEU A 219 3.38 -7.46 -3.46
C LEU A 219 3.86 -7.55 -2.01
N HIS A 220 4.74 -8.54 -1.79
CA HIS A 220 5.47 -8.76 -0.54
C HIS A 220 4.57 -9.22 0.62
N ASN A 221 3.97 -10.40 0.46
CA ASN A 221 3.09 -11.01 1.44
C ASN A 221 3.67 -12.36 1.92
N ASP A 222 3.67 -12.63 3.23
CA ASP A 222 4.14 -13.93 3.76
C ASP A 222 3.17 -15.09 3.43
N LEU A 223 1.93 -14.76 3.07
CA LEU A 223 0.82 -15.67 2.78
C LEU A 223 0.65 -16.79 3.83
N PRO A 224 0.60 -16.50 5.14
CA PRO A 224 0.15 -17.48 6.11
C PRO A 224 -1.32 -17.84 5.87
N ALA A 225 -1.75 -18.99 6.38
CA ALA A 225 -3.13 -19.48 6.20
C ALA A 225 -4.19 -18.43 6.56
N SER A 226 -3.98 -17.69 7.66
CA SER A 226 -4.88 -16.62 8.10
C SER A 226 -5.04 -15.49 7.07
N THR A 227 -3.94 -15.04 6.44
CA THR A 227 -3.99 -14.01 5.40
C THR A 227 -4.63 -14.55 4.11
N VAL A 228 -4.36 -15.81 3.78
CA VAL A 228 -5.01 -16.46 2.63
C VAL A 228 -6.53 -16.57 2.86
N ASP A 229 -6.97 -16.90 4.07
CA ASP A 229 -8.39 -16.94 4.42
C ASP A 229 -9.06 -15.57 4.33
N ILE A 230 -8.37 -14.49 4.71
CA ILE A 230 -8.83 -13.11 4.51
C ILE A 230 -9.03 -12.81 3.02
N TYR A 231 -8.08 -13.18 2.17
CA TYR A 231 -8.22 -13.03 0.72
C TYR A 231 -9.39 -13.83 0.17
N ARG A 232 -9.54 -15.10 0.58
CA ARG A 232 -10.66 -15.97 0.17
C ARG A 232 -12.01 -15.37 0.55
N ALA A 233 -12.12 -14.85 1.78
CA ALA A 233 -13.35 -14.24 2.27
C ALA A 233 -13.73 -12.96 1.51
N ALA A 234 -12.74 -12.17 1.08
CA ALA A 234 -12.98 -10.91 0.37
C ALA A 234 -13.13 -11.07 -1.15
N CYS A 235 -12.47 -12.05 -1.77
CA CYS A 235 -12.44 -12.22 -3.23
C CYS A 235 -13.60 -13.07 -3.74
N THR A 236 -14.82 -12.61 -3.44
CA THR A 236 -16.08 -13.17 -3.94
C THR A 236 -16.29 -12.83 -5.43
N PRO A 237 -17.18 -13.53 -6.15
CA PRO A 237 -17.40 -13.32 -7.59
C PRO A 237 -17.76 -11.88 -8.00
N ASP A 238 -18.40 -11.14 -7.10
CA ASP A 238 -18.83 -9.74 -7.25
C ASP A 238 -17.71 -8.72 -6.97
N LEU A 239 -16.55 -9.14 -6.46
CA LEU A 239 -15.40 -8.24 -6.30
C LEU A 239 -15.03 -7.62 -7.66
N PRO A 240 -14.93 -6.28 -7.78
CA PRO A 240 -14.84 -5.61 -9.08
C PRO A 240 -13.51 -5.87 -9.82
N VAL A 241 -12.48 -6.30 -9.10
CA VAL A 241 -11.11 -6.50 -9.61
C VAL A 241 -10.61 -7.91 -9.34
N ARG A 242 -9.53 -8.30 -10.00
CA ARG A 242 -8.77 -9.52 -9.70
C ARG A 242 -7.60 -9.15 -8.81
N ILE A 243 -7.46 -9.82 -7.67
CA ILE A 243 -6.34 -9.65 -6.75
C ILE A 243 -5.29 -10.71 -7.02
N VAL A 244 -4.03 -10.30 -7.11
CA VAL A 244 -2.89 -11.18 -7.38
C VAL A 244 -1.85 -11.05 -6.26
N PRO A 245 -2.00 -11.75 -5.13
CA PRO A 245 -1.02 -11.70 -4.05
C PRO A 245 0.29 -12.39 -4.45
N ALA A 246 1.43 -11.78 -4.11
CA ALA A 246 2.75 -12.32 -4.34
C ALA A 246 3.44 -12.71 -3.03
N LEU A 247 3.89 -13.97 -2.95
CA LEU A 247 4.67 -14.47 -1.82
C LEU A 247 5.99 -13.68 -1.71
N ALA A 248 6.30 -13.14 -0.55
CA ALA A 248 7.62 -12.57 -0.29
C ALA A 248 8.67 -13.71 -0.25
N SER A 249 9.71 -13.60 -1.06
CA SER A 249 10.74 -14.65 -1.14
C SER A 249 11.55 -14.81 0.15
N ALA A 250 11.52 -13.80 1.02
CA ALA A 250 12.24 -13.81 2.29
C ALA A 250 11.47 -14.52 3.41
N SER A 251 10.21 -14.90 3.19
CA SER A 251 9.34 -15.47 4.22
C SER A 251 9.65 -16.94 4.53
N CYS A 252 10.29 -17.65 3.61
CA CYS A 252 10.70 -19.05 3.76
C CYS A 252 11.82 -19.40 2.77
N PRO A 253 12.51 -20.55 2.96
CA PRO A 253 13.39 -21.11 1.93
C PRO A 253 12.67 -21.27 0.58
N PRO A 254 13.35 -21.05 -0.56
CA PRO A 254 12.71 -21.03 -1.87
C PRO A 254 12.02 -22.36 -2.23
N GLU A 255 12.54 -23.50 -1.80
CA GLU A 255 11.94 -24.82 -1.99
C GLU A 255 10.58 -24.94 -1.29
N GLU A 256 10.46 -24.43 -0.08
CA GLU A 256 9.18 -24.35 0.64
C GLU A 256 8.23 -23.35 -0.02
N GLY A 257 8.76 -22.23 -0.52
CA GLY A 257 7.98 -21.24 -1.25
C GLY A 257 7.39 -21.79 -2.54
N VAL A 258 8.13 -22.63 -3.28
CA VAL A 258 7.63 -23.36 -4.46
C VAL A 258 6.46 -24.25 -4.07
N ALA A 259 6.60 -25.07 -3.02
CA ALA A 259 5.53 -25.95 -2.55
C ALA A 259 4.29 -25.15 -2.12
N ARG A 260 4.48 -24.04 -1.41
CA ARG A 260 3.39 -23.14 -0.97
C ARG A 260 2.64 -22.53 -2.14
N ILE A 261 3.35 -21.96 -3.12
CA ILE A 261 2.73 -21.38 -4.31
C ILE A 261 2.01 -22.44 -5.14
N ALA A 262 2.59 -23.63 -5.31
CA ALA A 262 1.95 -24.73 -6.03
C ALA A 262 0.62 -25.14 -5.39
N ALA A 263 0.58 -25.25 -4.05
CA ALA A 263 -0.65 -25.53 -3.31
C ALA A 263 -1.69 -24.41 -3.51
N LEU A 264 -1.29 -23.14 -3.35
CA LEU A 264 -2.19 -22.00 -3.50
C LEU A 264 -2.72 -21.84 -4.92
N ARG A 265 -1.93 -22.16 -5.95
CA ARG A 265 -2.36 -22.11 -7.36
C ARG A 265 -3.52 -23.06 -7.64
N ALA A 266 -3.60 -24.19 -6.94
CA ALA A 266 -4.71 -25.14 -7.08
C ALA A 266 -6.05 -24.56 -6.58
N GLU A 267 -6.00 -23.47 -5.81
CA GLU A 267 -7.15 -22.81 -5.20
C GLU A 267 -7.52 -21.49 -5.88
N ASN A 268 -6.90 -21.19 -7.02
CA ASN A 268 -7.18 -19.97 -7.77
C ASN A 268 -8.65 -19.87 -8.18
N THR A 269 -9.25 -18.71 -7.96
CA THR A 269 -10.60 -18.37 -8.44
C THR A 269 -10.50 -17.34 -9.56
N GLU A 270 -11.62 -16.92 -10.16
CA GLU A 270 -11.61 -15.83 -11.14
C GLU A 270 -11.16 -14.48 -10.56
N ARG A 271 -11.31 -14.29 -9.24
CA ARG A 271 -11.03 -13.03 -8.54
C ARG A 271 -9.77 -13.05 -7.69
N LEU A 272 -9.24 -14.22 -7.37
CA LEU A 272 -8.03 -14.40 -6.57
C LEU A 272 -7.06 -15.32 -7.30
N LYS A 273 -5.88 -14.80 -7.65
CA LYS A 273 -4.84 -15.54 -8.38
C LYS A 273 -3.52 -15.52 -7.60
N PHE A 274 -3.08 -16.68 -7.14
CA PHE A 274 -1.74 -16.93 -6.62
C PHE A 274 -0.82 -17.41 -7.73
N GLY A 275 0.49 -17.22 -7.53
CA GLY A 275 1.53 -17.66 -8.47
C GLY A 275 2.76 -16.78 -8.48
N LEU A 276 2.65 -15.53 -8.01
CA LEU A 276 3.76 -14.59 -8.01
C LEU A 276 4.64 -14.76 -6.76
N VAL A 277 5.93 -14.53 -6.95
CA VAL A 277 6.92 -14.42 -5.87
C VAL A 277 7.63 -13.08 -6.01
N LYS A 278 7.63 -12.29 -4.93
CA LYS A 278 8.30 -11.00 -4.85
C LYS A 278 9.67 -11.16 -4.20
N ILE A 279 10.71 -10.90 -4.97
CA ILE A 279 12.09 -10.78 -4.48
C ILE A 279 12.42 -9.29 -4.33
N ILE A 280 13.03 -8.91 -3.21
CA ILE A 280 13.60 -7.58 -2.99
C ILE A 280 15.10 -7.76 -2.86
N VAL A 281 15.84 -7.19 -3.80
CA VAL A 281 17.30 -7.42 -3.90
C VAL A 281 18.08 -6.38 -3.11
N ASP A 282 17.60 -5.13 -3.12
CA ASP A 282 18.21 -3.96 -2.48
C ASP A 282 17.12 -2.98 -2.00
N GLY A 283 17.56 -1.81 -1.49
CA GLY A 283 16.68 -0.79 -0.92
C GLY A 283 16.17 0.27 -1.90
N SER A 284 15.98 1.48 -1.41
CA SER A 284 15.46 2.60 -2.19
C SER A 284 16.49 3.71 -2.37
N ILE A 285 16.35 4.49 -3.44
CA ILE A 285 17.19 5.67 -3.68
C ILE A 285 16.93 6.74 -2.62
N GLN A 286 15.68 6.94 -2.19
CA GLN A 286 15.33 7.93 -1.16
C GLN A 286 16.02 7.64 0.18
N GLY A 287 16.13 6.36 0.55
CA GLY A 287 16.79 5.94 1.79
C GLY A 287 18.30 5.77 1.66
N PHE A 288 18.89 6.03 0.48
CA PHE A 288 20.28 5.73 0.16
C PHE A 288 20.66 4.24 0.35
N THR A 289 19.68 3.33 0.25
CA THR A 289 19.85 1.88 0.45
C THR A 289 19.79 1.06 -0.83
N ALA A 290 19.38 1.64 -1.97
CA ALA A 290 19.50 0.99 -3.28
C ALA A 290 20.97 0.84 -3.71
N ARG A 291 21.28 -0.23 -4.44
CA ARG A 291 22.60 -0.52 -5.00
C ARG A 291 22.72 0.11 -6.38
N LEU A 292 23.54 1.15 -6.47
CA LEU A 292 23.74 1.91 -7.70
C LEU A 292 25.03 1.49 -8.41
N GLY A 293 25.01 1.59 -9.75
CA GLY A 293 26.24 1.61 -10.55
C GLY A 293 27.07 2.86 -10.27
N ALA A 294 28.33 2.87 -10.72
CA ALA A 294 29.17 4.07 -10.62
C ALA A 294 28.49 5.28 -11.29
N PRO A 295 28.57 6.50 -10.69
CA PRO A 295 29.39 6.89 -9.55
C PRO A 295 28.75 6.67 -8.15
N GLY A 296 27.57 6.06 -8.06
CA GLY A 296 26.82 5.94 -6.81
C GLY A 296 25.95 7.16 -6.52
N TYR A 297 25.78 7.51 -5.24
CA TYR A 297 24.90 8.59 -4.82
C TYR A 297 25.55 9.98 -4.98
N HIS A 298 24.76 10.94 -5.46
CA HIS A 298 25.20 12.31 -5.75
C HIS A 298 25.70 13.09 -4.51
N ASN A 299 25.27 12.71 -3.31
CA ASN A 299 25.60 13.39 -2.05
C ASN A 299 26.73 12.69 -1.27
N GLY A 300 27.42 11.73 -1.89
CA GLY A 300 28.50 10.98 -1.24
C GLY A 300 28.04 9.93 -0.23
N ALA A 301 26.74 9.62 -0.16
CA ALA A 301 26.25 8.53 0.69
C ALA A 301 26.89 7.18 0.27
N PRO A 302 27.14 6.26 1.23
CA PRO A 302 27.60 4.91 0.92
C PRO A 302 26.71 4.21 -0.10
N ASN A 303 27.29 3.34 -0.94
CA ASN A 303 26.55 2.68 -2.03
C ASN A 303 25.65 1.54 -1.53
N GLY A 304 24.51 1.90 -0.94
CA GLY A 304 23.38 1.01 -0.72
C GLY A 304 23.65 -0.23 0.12
N LEU A 305 22.67 -1.14 0.13
CA LEU A 305 22.68 -2.40 0.85
C LEU A 305 22.19 -3.52 -0.08
N TRP A 306 22.85 -4.67 -0.04
CA TRP A 306 22.28 -5.90 -0.58
C TRP A 306 21.41 -6.54 0.50
N TYR A 307 20.12 -6.76 0.20
CA TYR A 307 19.23 -7.57 1.04
C TYR A 307 19.31 -9.05 0.67
N VAL A 308 19.67 -9.33 -0.59
CA VAL A 308 19.99 -10.67 -1.08
C VAL A 308 21.39 -10.63 -1.68
N ALA A 309 22.26 -11.55 -1.24
CA ALA A 309 23.58 -11.68 -1.83
C ALA A 309 23.47 -12.04 -3.33
N PRO A 310 24.30 -11.46 -4.22
CA PRO A 310 24.21 -11.72 -5.66
C PRO A 310 24.27 -13.21 -6.05
N GLU A 311 25.05 -14.00 -5.31
CA GLU A 311 25.15 -15.45 -5.44
C GLU A 311 23.86 -16.17 -5.04
N ASP A 312 23.20 -15.74 -3.97
CA ASP A 312 21.92 -16.28 -3.52
C ASP A 312 20.78 -15.91 -4.48
N LEU A 313 20.83 -14.71 -5.08
CA LEU A 313 19.79 -14.28 -6.02
C LEU A 313 19.67 -15.25 -7.20
N LYS A 314 20.81 -15.66 -7.78
CA LYS A 314 20.81 -16.63 -8.90
C LYS A 314 20.20 -17.96 -8.48
N ARG A 315 20.53 -18.45 -7.29
CA ARG A 315 19.98 -19.68 -6.74
C ARG A 315 18.47 -19.58 -6.52
N ILE A 316 18.01 -18.54 -5.83
CA ILE A 316 16.58 -18.31 -5.53
C ILE A 316 15.77 -18.21 -6.83
N VAL A 317 16.21 -17.36 -7.78
CA VAL A 317 15.53 -17.21 -9.07
C VAL A 317 15.53 -18.53 -9.84
N GLY A 318 16.65 -19.27 -9.84
CA GLY A 318 16.75 -20.56 -10.51
C GLY A 318 15.75 -21.60 -9.98
N ILE A 319 15.56 -21.67 -8.66
CA ILE A 319 14.63 -22.61 -8.02
C ILE A 319 13.18 -22.29 -8.41
N TYR A 320 12.75 -21.04 -8.28
CA TYR A 320 11.40 -20.64 -8.66
C TYR A 320 11.18 -20.77 -10.18
N HIS A 321 12.15 -20.37 -11.00
CA HIS A 321 12.04 -20.47 -12.46
C HIS A 321 11.90 -21.92 -12.94
N ALA A 322 12.63 -22.86 -12.34
CA ALA A 322 12.52 -24.28 -12.65
C ALA A 322 11.13 -24.87 -12.29
N ALA A 323 10.41 -24.24 -11.37
CA ALA A 323 9.08 -24.67 -10.93
C ALA A 323 7.91 -24.08 -11.77
N GLY A 324 8.18 -23.10 -12.65
CA GLY A 324 7.18 -22.41 -13.48
C GLY A 324 6.32 -21.41 -12.72
#